data_AF-A0A960IIT8-F1
#
_entry.id   AF-A0A960IIT8-F1
#
_cell.length_a   1.000
_cell.length_b   1.000
_cell.length_c   1.000
_cell.angle_alpha   90.00
_cell.angle_beta   90.00
_cell.angle_gamma   90.00
#
_symmetry.space_group_name_H-M   'P 1'
#
loop_
_entity.id
_entity.type
_entity.pdbx_description
1 polymer ?
#
loop_
_entity_poly.entity_id
_entity_poly.type
_entity_poly.pdbx_seq_one_letter_code
_entity_poly.pdbx_strand_id
1 'polypeptide(L)'
;MDLTEETTYDATLAEVYAVETDEAEYLARFAEGGDRDVEMLECGPDGDGWAMRNRRVITVDLPGFAQKALKPTNTIEHTVRFAPAVDGRQEGTFSIDVQGAPVRTDGTIVFEELGDGRTRHTVRCDVQV
;
A
#
# COMPACT_ATOMS: atom_id res chain seq x y z
N MET A 1 11.03 10.30 7.16
CA MET A 1 12.06 9.84 6.19
C MET A 1 11.34 9.60 4.90
N ASP A 2 11.79 10.23 3.82
CA ASP A 2 11.14 10.12 2.51
C ASP A 2 11.70 8.94 1.70
N LEU A 3 10.81 8.07 1.23
CA LEU A 3 11.11 7.00 0.28
C LEU A 3 10.29 7.20 -0.99
N THR A 4 10.85 6.86 -2.15
CA THR A 4 10.12 6.81 -3.41
C THR A 4 10.54 5.56 -4.17
N GLU A 5 9.54 4.82 -4.66
CA GLU A 5 9.73 3.65 -5.52
C GLU A 5 8.91 3.84 -6.79
N GLU A 6 9.48 3.44 -7.93
CA GLU A 6 8.82 3.45 -9.23
C GLU A 6 8.94 2.08 -9.88
N THR A 7 7.83 1.56 -10.37
CA THR A 7 7.75 0.31 -11.16
C THR A 7 6.96 0.59 -12.44
N THR A 8 7.36 -0.02 -13.56
CA THR A 8 6.59 0.01 -14.81
C THR A 8 6.03 -1.37 -15.10
N TYR A 9 4.76 -1.43 -15.48
CA TYR A 9 4.07 -2.66 -15.88
C TYR A 9 3.76 -2.65 -17.38
N ASP A 10 3.97 -3.79 -18.03
CA ASP A 10 3.48 -4.07 -19.39
C ASP A 10 1.99 -4.49 -19.35
N ALA A 11 1.17 -3.66 -18.71
CA ALA A 11 -0.27 -3.82 -18.57
C ALA A 11 -0.95 -2.43 -18.51
N THR A 12 -2.22 -2.38 -18.94
CA THR A 12 -3.02 -1.15 -18.92
C THR A 12 -3.31 -0.69 -17.49
N LEU A 13 -3.65 0.59 -17.33
CA LEU A 13 -3.99 1.15 -16.02
C LEU A 13 -5.14 0.38 -15.37
N ALA A 14 -6.16 0.02 -16.15
CA ALA A 14 -7.31 -0.73 -15.68
C ALA A 14 -6.92 -2.14 -15.18
N GLU A 15 -6.02 -2.84 -15.88
CA GLU A 15 -5.55 -4.16 -15.45
C GLU A 15 -4.71 -4.08 -14.18
N VAL A 16 -3.77 -3.14 -14.10
CA VAL A 16 -2.94 -2.94 -12.90
C VAL A 16 -3.82 -2.55 -11.70
N TYR A 17 -4.76 -1.63 -11.91
CA TYR A 17 -5.66 -1.19 -10.85
C TYR A 17 -6.60 -2.31 -10.38
N ALA A 18 -7.10 -3.15 -11.29
CA ALA A 18 -7.93 -4.30 -10.95
C ALA A 18 -7.18 -5.28 -10.04
N VAL A 19 -5.90 -5.57 -10.32
CA VAL A 19 -5.07 -6.40 -9.45
C VAL A 19 -4.81 -5.73 -8.11
N GLU A 20 -4.51 -4.43 -8.09
CA GLU A 20 -4.22 -3.71 -6.84
C GLU A 20 -5.42 -3.64 -5.90
N THR A 21 -6.64 -3.70 -6.44
CA THR A 21 -7.90 -3.65 -5.68
C THR A 21 -8.56 -5.01 -5.49
N ASP A 22 -7.96 -6.09 -5.98
CA ASP A 22 -8.45 -7.45 -5.77
C ASP A 22 -8.01 -7.97 -4.39
N GLU A 23 -9.00 -8.34 -3.56
CA GLU A 23 -8.74 -8.81 -2.20
C GLU A 23 -7.89 -10.08 -2.15
N ALA A 24 -8.14 -11.03 -3.07
CA ALA A 24 -7.44 -12.31 -3.04
C ALA A 24 -5.97 -12.15 -3.45
N GLU A 25 -5.71 -11.38 -4.51
CA GLU A 25 -4.35 -11.02 -4.94
C GLU A 25 -3.61 -10.25 -3.84
N TYR A 26 -4.31 -9.30 -3.18
CA TYR A 26 -3.74 -8.54 -2.09
C TYR A 26 -3.31 -9.47 -0.93
N LEU A 27 -4.19 -10.34 -0.46
CA LEU A 27 -3.90 -11.28 0.62
C LEU A 27 -2.77 -12.24 0.26
N ALA A 28 -2.76 -12.77 -0.96
CA ALA A 28 -1.72 -13.66 -1.45
C ALA A 28 -0.35 -12.97 -1.47
N ARG A 29 -0.27 -11.77 -2.06
CA ARG A 29 0.97 -10.99 -2.20
C ARG A 29 1.65 -10.71 -0.86
N PHE A 30 0.89 -10.32 0.17
CA PHE A 30 1.49 -10.04 1.50
C PHE A 30 1.91 -11.33 2.22
N ALA A 31 1.13 -12.41 2.11
CA ALA A 31 1.52 -13.69 2.69
C ALA A 31 2.81 -14.25 2.05
N GLU A 32 2.94 -14.16 0.72
CA GLU A 32 4.15 -14.54 -0.01
C GLU A 32 5.35 -13.64 0.35
N GLY A 33 5.10 -12.37 0.62
CA GLY A 33 6.07 -11.40 1.14
C GLY A 33 6.56 -11.68 2.57
N GLY A 34 5.98 -12.67 3.26
CA GLY A 34 6.38 -13.09 4.60
C GLY A 34 5.56 -12.47 5.73
N ASP A 35 4.53 -11.69 5.41
CA ASP A 35 3.58 -11.21 6.41
C ASP A 35 2.73 -12.37 6.95
N ARG A 36 2.35 -12.27 8.22
CA ARG A 36 1.56 -13.29 8.92
C ARG A 36 0.24 -12.71 9.37
N ASP A 37 -0.73 -13.58 9.63
CA ASP A 37 -2.06 -13.22 10.12
C ASP A 37 -2.70 -12.10 9.27
N VAL A 38 -2.53 -12.17 7.95
CA VAL A 38 -3.04 -11.17 7.01
C VAL A 38 -4.55 -11.28 6.95
N GLU A 39 -5.23 -10.20 7.29
CA GLU A 39 -6.68 -10.12 7.36
C GLU A 39 -7.17 -8.87 6.63
N MET A 40 -8.07 -9.06 5.67
CA MET A 40 -8.78 -7.94 5.06
C MET A 40 -9.95 -7.54 5.95
N LEU A 41 -9.98 -6.27 6.37
CA LEU A 41 -11.02 -5.69 7.22
C LEU A 41 -12.06 -4.91 6.39
N GLU A 42 -11.66 -4.42 5.23
CA GLU A 42 -12.46 -3.64 4.30
C GLU A 42 -11.85 -3.74 2.91
N CYS A 43 -12.64 -4.01 1.88
CA CYS A 43 -12.23 -3.95 0.48
C CYS A 43 -13.47 -3.70 -0.37
N GLY A 44 -13.53 -2.55 -1.05
CA GLY A 44 -14.69 -2.24 -1.87
C GLY A 44 -14.80 -0.79 -2.32
N PRO A 45 -15.88 -0.48 -3.06
CA PRO A 45 -16.19 0.88 -3.47
C PRO A 45 -16.38 1.83 -2.27
N ASP A 46 -15.83 3.04 -2.38
CA ASP A 46 -16.02 4.14 -1.44
C ASP A 46 -16.40 5.41 -2.24
N GLY A 47 -17.71 5.63 -2.39
CA GLY A 47 -18.22 6.63 -3.34
C GLY A 47 -17.83 6.30 -4.77
N ASP A 48 -17.20 7.25 -5.46
CA ASP A 48 -16.64 7.05 -6.81
C ASP A 48 -15.20 6.47 -6.79
N GLY A 49 -14.66 6.24 -5.59
CA GLY A 49 -13.34 5.69 -5.35
C GLY A 49 -13.37 4.26 -4.83
N TRP A 50 -12.28 3.87 -4.17
CA TRP A 50 -12.13 2.55 -3.57
C TRP A 50 -11.40 2.66 -2.23
N ALA A 51 -11.79 1.83 -1.27
CA ALA A 51 -11.15 1.73 0.02
C ALA A 51 -10.72 0.30 0.32
N MET A 52 -9.54 0.17 0.92
CA MET A 52 -9.06 -1.07 1.48
C MET A 52 -8.49 -0.83 2.87
N ARG A 53 -8.74 -1.75 3.79
CA ARG A 53 -8.12 -1.74 5.11
C ARG A 53 -7.81 -3.16 5.50
N ASN A 54 -6.58 -3.40 5.91
CA ASN A 54 -6.12 -4.71 6.35
C ASN A 54 -5.30 -4.60 7.62
N ARG A 55 -5.21 -5.74 8.31
CA ARG A 55 -4.36 -5.93 9.48
C ARG A 55 -3.41 -7.08 9.20
N ARG A 56 -2.15 -6.92 9.59
CA ARG A 56 -1.16 -8.00 9.43
C ARG A 56 -0.01 -7.88 10.42
N VAL A 57 0.67 -8.99 10.63
CA VAL A 57 1.89 -9.08 11.43
C VAL A 57 3.09 -9.06 10.50
N ILE A 58 3.86 -7.99 10.59
CA ILE A 58 5.08 -7.80 9.78
C ILE A 58 6.33 -8.08 10.61
N THR A 59 7.37 -8.55 9.95
CA THR A 59 8.73 -8.58 10.52
C THR A 59 9.58 -7.60 9.76
N VAL A 60 10.09 -6.59 10.45
CA VAL A 60 10.85 -5.49 9.84
C VAL A 60 12.27 -5.49 10.37
N ASP A 61 13.25 -5.37 9.47
CA ASP A 61 14.61 -5.05 9.87
C ASP A 61 14.68 -3.55 10.16
N LEU A 62 14.60 -3.22 11.44
CA LEU A 62 14.47 -1.84 11.90
C LEU A 62 15.83 -1.15 11.86
N PRO A 63 15.94 0.01 11.20
CA PRO A 63 17.08 0.90 11.38
C PRO A 63 17.31 1.16 12.88
N GLY A 64 18.57 1.31 13.30
CA GLY A 64 18.94 1.36 14.72
C GLY A 64 18.21 2.43 15.55
N PHE A 65 17.72 3.50 14.92
CA PHE A 65 16.93 4.53 15.61
C PHE A 65 15.51 4.05 15.97
N ALA A 66 14.92 3.16 15.18
CA ALA A 66 13.54 2.69 15.35
C ALA A 66 13.41 1.49 16.32
N GLN A 67 14.52 0.79 16.61
CA GLN A 67 14.57 -0.36 17.53
C GLN A 67 14.14 -0.05 18.98
N LYS A 68 14.12 1.23 19.38
CA LYS A 68 13.68 1.65 20.72
C LYS A 68 12.16 1.74 20.86
N ALA A 69 11.46 2.00 19.75
CA ALA A 69 10.02 2.19 19.73
C ALA A 69 9.27 0.96 19.21
N LEU A 70 9.92 0.16 18.36
CA LEU A 70 9.31 -0.96 17.65
C LEU A 70 9.92 -2.30 18.06
N LYS A 71 9.09 -3.34 18.07
CA LYS A 71 9.55 -4.72 18.22
C LYS A 71 10.01 -5.25 16.85
N PRO A 72 10.81 -6.32 16.76
CA PRO A 72 11.15 -6.93 15.46
C PRO A 72 9.91 -7.43 14.70
N THR A 73 8.89 -7.87 15.45
CA THR A 73 7.59 -8.28 14.93
C THR A 73 6.54 -7.30 15.44
N ASN A 74 5.80 -6.67 14.54
CA ASN A 74 4.75 -5.72 14.89
C ASN A 74 3.44 -6.07 14.17
N THR A 75 2.33 -5.78 14.82
CA THR A 75 1.02 -5.77 14.16
C THR A 75 0.78 -4.37 13.62
N ILE A 76 0.36 -4.29 12.35
CA ILE A 76 0.02 -3.03 11.70
C ILE A 76 -1.42 -3.05 11.22
N GLU A 77 -2.01 -1.86 11.13
CA GLU A 77 -3.17 -1.61 10.29
C GLU A 77 -2.75 -0.77 9.10
N HIS A 78 -3.14 -1.19 7.90
CA HIS A 78 -2.83 -0.52 6.65
C HIS A 78 -4.14 -0.12 5.98
N THR A 79 -4.30 1.17 5.75
CA THR A 79 -5.46 1.73 5.05
C THR A 79 -5.00 2.29 3.72
N VAL A 80 -5.72 1.99 2.65
CA VAL A 80 -5.51 2.52 1.31
C VAL A 80 -6.83 3.11 0.81
N ARG A 81 -6.77 4.28 0.18
CA ARG A 81 -7.92 4.89 -0.51
C ARG A 81 -7.50 5.37 -1.86
N PHE A 82 -8.29 5.05 -2.88
CA PHE A 82 -8.11 5.54 -4.23
C PHE A 82 -9.24 6.51 -4.60
N ALA A 83 -8.85 7.62 -5.24
CA ALA A 83 -9.76 8.53 -5.92
C ALA A 83 -10.23 7.91 -7.26
N PRO A 84 -11.31 8.40 -7.88
CA PRO A 84 -11.66 8.00 -9.26
C PRO A 84 -10.54 8.33 -10.24
N ALA A 85 -10.45 7.55 -11.33
CA ALA A 85 -9.48 7.78 -12.39
C ALA A 85 -9.84 9.05 -13.15
N VAL A 86 -8.84 9.89 -13.44
CA VAL A 86 -8.99 11.12 -14.24
C VAL A 86 -7.87 11.16 -15.27
N ASP A 87 -8.22 11.30 -16.54
CA ASP A 87 -7.27 11.49 -17.65
C ASP A 87 -6.11 10.48 -17.69
N GLY A 88 -6.41 9.18 -17.51
CA GLY A 88 -5.40 8.11 -17.55
C GLY A 88 -4.51 8.05 -16.31
N ARG A 89 -4.95 8.63 -15.20
CA ARG A 89 -4.25 8.66 -13.91
C ARG A 89 -5.17 8.25 -12.77
N GLN A 90 -4.68 7.34 -11.93
CA GLN A 90 -5.35 6.85 -10.73
C GLN A 90 -4.48 7.19 -9.52
N GLU A 91 -5.02 7.94 -8.56
CA GLU A 91 -4.30 8.35 -7.36
C GLU A 91 -4.89 7.72 -6.12
N GLY A 92 -4.02 7.40 -5.16
CA GLY A 92 -4.43 6.95 -3.85
C GLY A 92 -3.51 7.44 -2.75
N THR A 93 -4.00 7.33 -1.53
CA THR A 93 -3.25 7.58 -0.30
C THR A 93 -3.27 6.32 0.53
N PHE A 94 -2.20 6.10 1.29
CA PHE A 94 -2.18 5.04 2.28
C PHE A 94 -1.61 5.51 3.62
N SER A 95 -2.02 4.84 4.69
CA SER A 95 -1.45 5.00 6.02
C SER A 95 -1.18 3.64 6.65
N ILE A 96 -0.07 3.54 7.37
CA ILE A 96 0.30 2.36 8.15
C ILE A 96 0.48 2.80 9.59
N ASP A 97 -0.33 2.25 10.48
CA ASP A 97 -0.29 2.52 11.92
C ASP A 97 0.25 1.27 12.65
N VAL A 98 1.29 1.45 13.46
CA VAL A 98 1.86 0.34 14.24
C VAL A 98 1.16 0.21 15.58
N GLN A 99 0.57 -0.96 15.84
CA GLN A 99 -0.16 -1.19 17.08
C GLN A 99 0.76 -1.22 18.29
N GLY A 100 0.49 -0.34 19.26
CA GLY A 100 1.25 -0.25 20.50
C GLY A 100 2.56 0.52 20.41
N ALA A 101 2.84 1.19 19.28
CA ALA A 101 3.98 2.09 19.11
C ALA A 101 3.52 3.42 18.48
N PRO A 102 4.12 4.57 18.83
CA PRO A 102 3.77 5.86 18.24
C PRO A 102 4.43 6.04 16.87
N VAL A 103 4.30 5.04 15.98
CA VAL A 103 4.91 5.05 14.65
C VAL A 103 3.82 4.99 13.60
N ARG A 104 3.91 5.90 12.63
CA ARG A 104 3.00 6.00 11.52
C ARG A 104 3.77 6.29 10.24
N THR A 105 3.32 5.66 9.16
CA THR A 105 3.79 5.97 7.81
C THR A 105 2.60 6.44 7.01
N ASP A 106 2.74 7.55 6.30
CA ASP A 106 1.75 8.04 5.35
C ASP A 106 2.39 8.09 3.96
N GLY A 107 1.59 7.89 2.92
CA GLY A 107 2.10 7.91 1.57
C GLY A 107 1.04 8.05 0.49
N THR A 108 1.55 8.17 -0.74
CA THR A 108 0.74 8.30 -1.95
C THR A 108 1.10 7.20 -2.94
N ILE A 109 0.08 6.67 -3.61
CA ILE A 109 0.18 5.74 -4.71
C ILE A 109 -0.32 6.45 -5.96
N VAL A 110 0.42 6.36 -7.06
CA VAL A 110 0.04 6.96 -8.33
C VAL A 110 0.25 5.93 -9.43
N PHE A 111 -0.80 5.66 -10.19
CA PHE A 111 -0.73 4.92 -11.44
C PHE A 111 -1.00 5.86 -12.62
N GLU A 112 -0.14 5.81 -13.64
CA GLU A 112 -0.23 6.68 -14.83
C GLU A 112 -0.07 5.85 -16.10
N GLU A 113 -0.98 6.04 -17.05
CA GLU A 113 -0.84 5.48 -18.39
C GLU A 113 0.37 6.10 -19.11
N LEU A 114 1.23 5.24 -19.68
CA LEU A 114 2.36 5.66 -20.51
C LEU A 114 2.08 5.57 -22.01
N GLY A 115 0.90 5.07 -22.39
CA GLY A 115 0.59 4.63 -23.75
C GLY A 115 1.07 3.20 -24.04
N ASP A 116 0.64 2.67 -25.18
CA ASP A 116 0.97 1.31 -25.66
C ASP A 116 0.62 0.18 -24.66
N GLY A 117 -0.40 0.38 -23.82
CA GLY A 117 -0.81 -0.60 -22.82
C GLY A 117 0.18 -0.75 -21.66
N ARG A 118 0.93 0.30 -21.33
CA ARG A 118 1.86 0.31 -20.18
C ARG A 118 1.43 1.31 -19.11
N THR A 119 1.79 0.99 -17.87
CA THR A 119 1.46 1.80 -16.69
C THR A 119 2.68 2.04 -15.83
N ARG A 120 2.91 3.28 -15.42
CA ARG A 120 3.86 3.62 -14.36
C ARG A 120 3.14 3.59 -13.01
N HIS A 121 3.72 2.92 -12.04
CA HIS A 121 3.30 2.91 -10.64
C HIS A 121 4.38 3.60 -9.80
N THR A 122 4.01 4.66 -9.09
CA THR A 122 4.89 5.39 -8.17
C THR A 122 4.32 5.34 -6.77
N VAL A 123 5.12 4.90 -5.81
CA VAL A 123 4.81 4.98 -4.38
C VAL A 123 5.75 5.98 -3.72
N ARG A 124 5.19 6.90 -2.95
CA ARG A 124 5.96 7.81 -2.07
C ARG A 124 5.50 7.64 -0.64
N CYS A 125 6.41 7.62 0.31
CA CYS A 125 6.04 7.59 1.72
C CYS A 125 6.95 8.47 2.57
N ASP A 126 6.36 9.01 3.64
CA ASP A 126 7.07 9.62 4.75
C ASP A 126 6.87 8.78 6.01
N VAL A 127 7.97 8.33 6.58
CA VAL A 127 7.99 7.59 7.85
C VAL A 127 8.19 8.56 9.01
N GLN A 128 7.21 8.63 9.92
CA GLN A 128 7.22 9.43 11.14
C GLN A 128 7.48 8.51 12.34
N VAL A 129 8.55 8.80 13.09
CA VAL A 129 9.05 7.99 14.22
C VAL A 129 9.34 8.88 15.41
#